data_AF-A0A521WMN4-F1
#
_entry.id   AF-A0A521WMN4-F1
#
_cell.length_a   1.000
_cell.length_b   1.000
_cell.length_c   1.000
_cell.angle_alpha   90.00
_cell.angle_beta   90.00
_cell.angle_gamma   90.00
#
_symmetry.space_group_name_H-M   'P 1'
#
loop_
_entity.id
_entity.type
_entity.pdbx_description
1 polymer ?
#
loop_
_entity_poly.entity_id
_entity_poly.type
_entity_poly.pdbx_seq_one_letter_code
_entity_poly.pdbx_strand_id
1 'polypeptide(L)'
;MIFSTESIRETTEADRKLLSEIADILKGVVRTAQETLSEKASSQFTVGCHTVCRALQQVIGKDRITVVDGFYLGLDTKNDAGEIQLFQCEHSWLLTSSGAIIDPHPTGLVGIMPLCPILVVNKGPRRVFGGNHYISDPSVTAKLGNRATWRESSLLARIMLMSKNRKPQGK
;
A
#
# COMPACT_ATOMS: atom_id res chain seq x y z
N MET A 1 -8.89 0.88 6.28
CA MET A 1 -9.66 -0.20 6.94
C MET A 1 -8.67 -0.98 7.81
N ILE A 2 -9.00 -1.31 9.05
CA ILE A 2 -8.12 -2.06 9.97
C ILE A 2 -8.64 -3.50 10.00
N PHE A 3 -7.79 -4.49 9.76
CA PHE A 3 -8.20 -5.89 9.90
C PHE A 3 -8.17 -6.28 11.40
N SER A 4 -9.35 -6.65 11.91
CA SER A 4 -9.66 -7.06 13.29
C SER A 4 -9.60 -5.98 14.37
N THR A 5 -10.77 -5.60 14.91
CA THR A 5 -10.94 -4.63 15.99
C THR A 5 -10.42 -5.11 17.35
N GLU A 6 -10.29 -6.42 17.56
CA GLU A 6 -9.72 -6.99 18.80
C GLU A 6 -8.21 -6.78 18.88
N SER A 7 -7.54 -6.69 17.74
CA SER A 7 -6.09 -6.51 17.60
C SER A 7 -5.66 -5.05 17.41
N ILE A 8 -6.60 -4.09 17.40
CA ILE A 8 -6.27 -2.67 17.28
C ILE A 8 -5.37 -2.17 18.41
N ARG A 9 -5.49 -2.75 19.61
CA ARG A 9 -4.66 -2.46 20.79
C ARG A 9 -3.19 -2.84 20.61
N GLU A 10 -2.90 -3.68 19.62
CA GLU A 10 -1.55 -4.16 19.30
C GLU A 10 -0.82 -3.22 18.31
N THR A 11 -1.48 -2.13 17.91
CA THR A 11 -0.91 -1.03 17.11
C THR A 11 -0.80 0.24 17.95
N THR A 12 0.16 1.11 17.62
CA THR A 12 0.29 2.39 18.32
C THR A 12 -0.69 3.44 17.76
N GLU A 13 -0.97 4.48 18.54
CA GLU A 13 -1.76 5.62 18.06
C GLU A 13 -1.06 6.34 16.89
N ALA A 14 0.27 6.37 16.90
CA ALA A 14 1.06 6.92 15.80
C ALA A 14 0.85 6.13 14.50
N ASP A 15 0.81 4.79 14.57
CA ASP A 15 0.55 3.93 13.41
C ASP A 15 -0.84 4.19 12.81
N ARG A 16 -1.86 4.33 13.66
CA ARG A 16 -3.24 4.61 13.23
C ARG A 16 -3.38 5.99 12.59
N LYS A 17 -2.75 7.02 13.16
CA LYS A 17 -2.72 8.37 12.58
C LYS A 17 -2.01 8.38 11.24
N LEU A 18 -0.87 7.68 11.13
CA LEU A 18 -0.13 7.54 9.89
C LEU A 18 -0.93 6.80 8.82
N LEU A 19 -1.65 5.73 9.19
CA LEU A 19 -2.59 5.05 8.28
C LEU A 19 -3.65 6.01 7.74
N SER A 20 -4.23 6.85 8.60
CA SER A 20 -5.22 7.86 8.19
C SER A 20 -4.62 8.87 7.22
N GLU A 21 -3.42 9.40 7.52
CA GLU A 21 -2.72 10.32 6.62
C GLU A 21 -2.45 9.69 5.25
N ILE A 22 -1.97 8.43 5.22
CA ILE A 22 -1.75 7.68 3.98
C ILE A 22 -3.06 7.51 3.22
N ALA A 23 -4.15 7.15 3.90
CA ALA A 23 -5.46 6.99 3.27
C ALA A 23 -5.94 8.29 2.61
N ASP A 24 -5.75 9.43 3.26
CA ASP A 24 -6.18 10.72 2.73
C ASP A 24 -5.32 11.17 1.54
N ILE A 25 -4.00 10.92 1.58
CA ILE A 25 -3.11 11.12 0.42
C ILE A 25 -3.60 10.30 -0.78
N LEU A 26 -3.85 9.01 -0.56
CA LEU A 26 -4.25 8.09 -1.63
C LEU A 26 -5.63 8.42 -2.20
N LYS A 27 -6.62 8.78 -1.36
CA LYS A 27 -7.91 9.33 -1.82
C LYS A 27 -7.72 10.59 -2.66
N GLY A 28 -6.80 11.46 -2.27
CA GLY A 28 -6.44 12.66 -3.01
C GLY A 28 -5.94 12.34 -4.42
N VAL A 29 -5.07 11.34 -4.56
CA VAL A 29 -4.58 10.84 -5.86
C VAL A 29 -5.73 10.30 -6.70
N VAL A 30 -6.59 9.45 -6.12
CA VAL A 30 -7.75 8.87 -6.81
C VAL A 30 -8.64 9.97 -7.37
N ARG A 31 -8.96 10.99 -6.56
CA ARG A 31 -9.75 12.14 -6.99
C ARG A 31 -9.06 12.93 -8.11
N THR A 32 -7.78 13.25 -7.95
CA THR A 32 -7.02 13.98 -8.99
C THR A 32 -6.96 13.19 -10.30
N ALA A 33 -6.78 11.87 -10.24
CA ALA A 33 -6.81 11.01 -11.41
C ALA A 33 -8.20 11.04 -12.07
N GLN A 34 -9.28 10.89 -11.30
CA GLN A 34 -10.65 10.96 -11.81
C GLN A 34 -10.96 12.30 -12.49
N GLU A 35 -10.60 13.43 -11.87
CA GLU A 35 -10.80 14.77 -12.44
C GLU A 35 -9.97 15.02 -13.71
N THR A 36 -8.79 14.41 -13.83
CA THR A 36 -7.90 14.61 -14.98
C THR A 36 -8.23 13.65 -16.13
N LEU A 37 -8.65 12.42 -15.80
CA LEU A 37 -8.96 11.37 -16.77
C LEU A 37 -10.40 11.45 -17.29
N SER A 38 -11.30 12.18 -16.61
CA SER A 38 -12.71 12.34 -17.00
C SER A 38 -12.94 13.02 -18.35
N GLU A 39 -11.91 13.60 -18.99
CA GLU A 39 -12.07 14.21 -20.31
C GLU A 39 -11.67 13.32 -21.50
N LYS A 40 -10.83 12.28 -21.35
CA LYS A 40 -10.34 11.52 -22.53
C LYS A 40 -10.03 10.03 -22.42
N ALA A 41 -10.10 9.36 -21.27
CA ALA A 41 -9.84 7.92 -21.26
C ALA A 41 -10.44 7.20 -20.05
N SER A 42 -11.27 6.20 -20.32
CA SER A 42 -11.66 5.13 -19.40
C SER A 42 -10.50 4.17 -19.06
N SER A 43 -9.25 4.60 -19.22
CA SER A 43 -8.10 3.77 -18.88
C SER A 43 -7.96 3.70 -17.36
N GLN A 44 -8.13 2.49 -16.82
CA GLN A 44 -7.82 2.16 -15.43
C GLN A 44 -6.44 2.72 -15.07
N PHE A 45 -6.39 3.66 -14.12
CA PHE A 45 -5.14 4.14 -13.56
C PHE A 45 -4.59 3.02 -12.65
N THR A 46 -3.70 2.19 -13.20
CA THR A 46 -3.02 1.15 -12.45
C THR A 46 -1.62 1.63 -12.08
N VAL A 47 -1.28 1.53 -10.79
CA VAL A 47 0.06 1.82 -10.27
C VAL A 47 0.52 0.64 -9.43
N GLY A 48 1.71 0.12 -9.71
CA GLY A 48 2.26 -1.02 -8.99
C GLY A 48 2.54 -0.72 -7.52
N CYS A 49 2.44 -1.73 -6.66
CA CYS A 49 2.70 -1.62 -5.22
C CYS A 49 4.08 -1.03 -4.88
N HIS A 50 5.12 -1.41 -5.64
CA HIS A 50 6.47 -0.89 -5.52
C HIS A 50 6.54 0.62 -5.75
N THR A 51 5.85 1.10 -6.77
CA THR A 51 5.76 2.52 -7.15
C THR A 51 5.02 3.32 -6.08
N VAL A 52 3.90 2.79 -5.59
CA VAL A 52 3.09 3.42 -4.53
C VAL A 52 3.88 3.55 -3.22
N CYS A 53 4.53 2.48 -2.75
CA CYS A 53 5.28 2.52 -1.50
C CYS A 53 6.43 3.53 -1.55
N ARG A 54 7.18 3.56 -2.66
CA ARG A 54 8.26 4.51 -2.88
C ARG A 54 7.75 5.95 -2.95
N ALA A 55 6.64 6.19 -3.63
CA ALA A 55 6.03 7.52 -3.70
C ALA A 55 5.57 8.00 -2.31
N LEU A 56 4.90 7.15 -1.54
CA LEU A 56 4.50 7.46 -0.17
C LEU A 56 5.70 7.76 0.72
N GLN A 57 6.80 7.00 0.64
CA GLN A 57 8.03 7.29 1.39
C GLN A 57 8.63 8.66 1.04
N GLN A 58 8.58 9.07 -0.23
CA GLN A 58 9.04 10.41 -0.63
C GLN A 58 8.17 11.52 -0.04
N VAL A 59 6.85 11.29 0.07
CA VAL A 59 5.89 12.29 0.57
C VAL A 59 5.89 12.39 2.10
N ILE A 60 5.99 11.25 2.78
CA ILE A 60 5.86 11.14 4.24
C ILE A 60 7.21 11.31 4.94
N GLY A 61 8.29 10.88 4.32
CA GLY A 61 9.64 10.89 4.90
C GLY A 61 10.12 9.53 5.38
N LYS A 62 11.42 9.28 5.22
CA LYS A 62 12.10 8.03 5.63
C LYS A 62 12.21 7.86 7.14
N ASP A 63 12.09 8.94 7.88
CA ASP A 63 12.07 8.99 9.35
C ASP A 63 10.78 8.40 9.94
N ARG A 64 9.68 8.43 9.17
CA ARG A 64 8.37 7.93 9.60
C ARG A 64 8.03 6.57 9.02
N ILE A 65 8.47 6.29 7.78
CA ILE A 65 8.23 5.02 7.09
C ILE A 65 9.43 4.49 6.33
N THR A 66 9.60 3.17 6.39
CA THR A 66 10.59 2.43 5.60
C THR A 66 9.89 1.56 4.57
N VAL A 67 10.26 1.68 3.29
CA VAL A 67 9.83 0.73 2.26
C VAL A 67 10.59 -0.57 2.45
N VAL A 68 9.87 -1.69 2.42
CA VAL A 68 10.45 -3.03 2.38
C VAL A 68 9.96 -3.72 1.12
N ASP A 69 10.88 -4.37 0.41
CA ASP A 69 10.56 -5.21 -0.73
C ASP A 69 10.77 -6.68 -0.35
N GLY A 70 9.95 -7.54 -0.96
CA GLY A 70 10.06 -8.98 -0.75
C GLY A 70 8.87 -9.72 -1.34
N PHE A 71 8.44 -10.75 -0.65
CA PHE A 71 7.32 -11.57 -1.07
C PHE A 71 6.13 -11.46 -0.12
N TYR A 72 4.94 -11.41 -0.70
CA TYR A 72 3.69 -11.67 0.00
C TYR A 72 3.27 -13.13 -0.24
N LEU A 73 2.97 -13.85 0.83
CA LEU A 73 2.43 -15.19 0.81
C LEU A 73 0.93 -15.15 1.09
N GLY A 74 0.15 -15.78 0.22
CA GLY A 74 -1.29 -15.88 0.39
C GLY A 74 -1.82 -17.26 0.06
N LEU A 75 -3.11 -17.42 0.32
CA LEU A 75 -3.89 -18.58 -0.09
C LEU A 75 -4.83 -18.16 -1.19
N ASP A 76 -4.94 -18.98 -2.23
CA ASP A 76 -5.86 -18.81 -3.33
C ASP A 76 -6.62 -20.11 -3.59
N THR A 77 -7.79 -20.01 -4.18
CA THR A 77 -8.60 -21.17 -4.54
C THR A 77 -8.24 -21.58 -5.96
N LYS A 78 -7.65 -22.77 -6.10
CA LYS A 78 -7.14 -23.29 -7.38
C LYS A 78 -8.25 -23.70 -8.35
N ASN A 79 -9.40 -24.12 -7.84
CA ASN A 79 -10.53 -24.60 -8.64
C ASN A 79 -11.86 -24.50 -7.87
N ASP A 80 -12.98 -24.65 -8.59
CA ASP A 80 -14.34 -24.63 -8.02
C ASP A 80 -14.60 -25.74 -7.00
N ALA A 81 -13.72 -26.75 -6.91
CA ALA A 81 -13.78 -27.81 -5.91
C ALA A 81 -13.24 -27.39 -4.54
N GLY A 82 -12.70 -26.17 -4.40
CA GLY A 82 -12.23 -25.62 -3.14
C GLY A 82 -10.80 -26.04 -2.77
N GLU A 83 -10.00 -26.54 -3.71
CA GLU A 83 -8.58 -26.79 -3.46
C GLU A 83 -7.87 -25.46 -3.15
N ILE A 84 -7.23 -25.38 -1.99
CA ILE A 84 -6.45 -24.20 -1.59
C ILE A 84 -5.00 -24.39 -2.04
N GLN A 85 -4.47 -23.41 -2.77
CA GLN A 85 -3.05 -23.33 -3.11
C GLN A 85 -2.39 -22.17 -2.38
N LEU A 86 -1.11 -22.36 -2.03
CA LEU A 86 -0.24 -21.26 -1.63
C LEU A 86 0.20 -20.49 -2.87
N PHE A 87 0.10 -19.17 -2.84
CA PHE A 87 0.73 -18.32 -3.85
C PHE A 87 1.75 -17.40 -3.20
N GLN A 88 2.75 -17.05 -4.01
CA GLN A 88 3.82 -16.11 -3.66
C GLN A 88 3.87 -15.05 -4.74
N CYS A 89 3.87 -13.77 -4.35
CA CYS A 89 4.04 -12.66 -5.29
C CYS A 89 5.07 -11.66 -4.79
N GLU A 90 5.83 -11.06 -5.71
CA GLU A 90 6.70 -9.92 -5.38
C GLU A 90 5.83 -8.74 -4.93
N HIS A 91 6.23 -8.09 -3.82
CA HIS A 91 5.44 -7.02 -3.22
C HIS A 91 6.32 -6.00 -2.50
N SER A 92 5.80 -4.78 -2.34
CA SER A 92 6.35 -3.79 -1.40
C SER A 92 5.30 -3.39 -0.39
N TRP A 93 5.76 -3.17 0.84
CA TRP A 93 4.96 -2.60 1.91
C TRP A 93 5.76 -1.55 2.67
N LEU A 94 5.08 -0.86 3.59
CA LEU A 94 5.68 0.15 4.46
C LEU A 94 5.81 -0.41 5.87
N LEU A 95 6.94 -0.14 6.52
CA LEU A 95 7.12 -0.29 7.96
C LEU A 95 7.05 1.06 8.63
N THR A 96 6.26 1.17 9.69
CA THR A 96 6.30 2.32 10.60
C THR A 96 7.53 2.24 11.50
N SER A 97 7.85 3.33 12.20
CA SER A 97 8.95 3.36 13.18
C SER A 97 8.74 2.38 14.35
N SER A 98 7.49 2.00 14.66
CA SER A 98 7.16 0.99 15.68
C SER A 98 7.31 -0.45 15.15
N GLY A 99 7.56 -0.58 13.84
CA GLY A 99 7.67 -1.84 13.11
C GLY A 99 6.33 -2.38 12.59
N ALA A 100 5.22 -1.65 12.69
CA ALA A 100 3.94 -2.10 12.12
C ALA A 100 3.98 -2.06 10.58
N ILE A 101 3.24 -2.96 9.93
CA ILE A 101 3.16 -3.02 8.46
C ILE A 101 1.95 -2.21 7.98
N ILE A 102 2.17 -1.31 7.02
CA ILE A 102 1.11 -0.68 6.23
C ILE A 102 1.24 -1.16 4.80
N ASP A 103 0.18 -1.79 4.29
CA ASP A 103 0.10 -2.24 2.91
C ASP A 103 -0.86 -1.31 2.13
N PRO A 104 -0.34 -0.38 1.31
CA PRO A 104 -1.15 0.57 0.55
C PRO A 104 -1.79 -0.05 -0.69
N HIS A 105 -1.44 -1.30 -1.04
CA HIS A 105 -1.91 -1.99 -2.24
C HIS A 105 -2.00 -3.51 -1.98
N PRO A 106 -2.85 -3.98 -1.05
CA PRO A 106 -2.82 -5.37 -0.62
C PRO A 106 -3.22 -6.35 -1.73
N THR A 107 -2.48 -7.46 -1.82
CA THR A 107 -2.74 -8.53 -2.79
C THR A 107 -4.08 -9.22 -2.51
N GLY A 108 -4.83 -9.59 -3.56
CA GLY A 108 -6.12 -10.28 -3.45
C GLY A 108 -7.35 -9.37 -3.38
N LEU A 109 -7.18 -8.05 -3.24
CA LEU A 109 -8.25 -7.08 -3.53
C LEU A 109 -8.31 -6.84 -5.04
N VAL A 110 -8.89 -7.78 -5.79
CA VAL A 110 -9.08 -7.69 -7.25
C VAL A 110 -10.40 -6.96 -7.53
N GLY A 111 -10.31 -5.77 -8.11
CA GLY A 111 -11.47 -4.99 -8.56
C GLY A 111 -11.18 -3.50 -8.48
N ILE A 112 -11.14 -2.85 -9.65
CA ILE A 112 -11.23 -1.40 -9.91
C ILE A 112 -10.95 -0.54 -8.67
N MET A 113 -9.71 -0.09 -8.47
CA MET A 113 -9.30 0.95 -7.51
C MET A 113 -10.05 0.99 -6.14
N PRO A 114 -9.33 0.96 -5.00
CA PRO A 114 -8.24 1.89 -4.86
C PRO A 114 -7.09 1.37 -3.99
N LEU A 115 -6.03 2.16 -4.02
CA LEU A 115 -5.05 2.36 -2.97
C LEU A 115 -5.74 2.48 -1.59
N CYS A 116 -6.14 1.36 -1.02
CA CYS A 116 -6.86 1.25 0.24
C CYS A 116 -5.84 0.75 1.26
N PRO A 117 -5.16 1.66 1.97
CA PRO A 117 -4.12 1.25 2.88
C PRO A 117 -4.73 0.50 4.05
N ILE A 118 -4.08 -0.61 4.37
CA ILE A 118 -4.43 -1.45 5.50
C ILE A 118 -3.27 -1.45 6.47
N LEU A 119 -3.59 -1.35 7.76
CA LEU A 119 -2.62 -1.54 8.82
C LEU A 119 -2.69 -3.01 9.23
N VAL A 120 -1.59 -3.72 9.00
CA VAL A 120 -1.46 -5.14 9.29
C VAL A 120 -0.88 -5.29 10.69
N VAL A 121 -1.61 -6.02 11.54
CA VAL A 121 -1.16 -6.32 12.89
C VAL A 121 -0.11 -7.43 12.84
N ASN A 122 1.08 -7.16 13.38
CA ASN A 122 2.22 -8.06 13.34
C ASN A 122 2.77 -8.42 14.73
N LYS A 123 2.12 -7.98 15.80
CA LYS A 123 2.44 -8.30 17.20
C LYS A 123 1.20 -8.85 17.89
N GLY A 124 1.38 -9.73 18.88
CA GLY A 124 0.30 -10.22 19.74
C GLY A 124 -0.13 -11.68 19.50
N PRO A 125 -0.94 -12.25 20.42
CA PRO A 125 -1.30 -13.68 20.42
C PRO A 125 -2.17 -14.13 19.24
N ARG A 126 -2.74 -13.21 18.45
CA ARG A 126 -3.67 -13.52 17.34
C ARG A 126 -3.07 -13.33 15.94
N ARG A 127 -1.75 -13.46 15.79
CA ARG A 127 -0.97 -13.25 14.54
C ARG A 127 -1.29 -14.16 13.35
N VAL A 128 -2.35 -14.97 13.40
CA VAL A 128 -2.69 -15.89 12.30
C VAL A 128 -3.10 -15.04 11.09
N PHE A 129 -2.40 -15.22 9.97
CA PHE A 129 -2.58 -14.45 8.73
C PHE A 129 -2.22 -12.95 8.78
N GLY A 130 -1.41 -12.51 9.75
CA GLY A 130 -0.91 -11.13 9.88
C GLY A 130 0.47 -10.91 9.21
N GLY A 131 1.37 -10.20 9.89
CA GLY A 131 2.71 -9.86 9.36
C GLY A 131 3.58 -11.04 8.88
N ASN A 132 3.28 -12.28 9.28
CA ASN A 132 3.99 -13.48 8.82
C ASN A 132 3.82 -13.78 7.32
N HIS A 133 2.89 -13.11 6.65
CA HIS A 133 2.71 -13.21 5.20
C HIS A 133 3.72 -12.37 4.41
N TYR A 134 4.45 -11.49 5.08
CA TYR A 134 5.37 -10.55 4.46
C TYR A 134 6.80 -11.00 4.75
N ILE A 135 7.50 -11.46 3.71
CA ILE A 135 8.88 -11.95 3.81
C ILE A 135 9.79 -10.99 3.07
N SER A 136 10.60 -10.22 3.79
CA SER A 136 11.60 -9.34 3.17
C SER A 136 12.61 -10.15 2.37
N ASP A 137 12.89 -9.75 1.13
CA ASP A 137 13.85 -10.43 0.28
C ASP A 137 14.64 -9.41 -0.57
N PRO A 138 15.96 -9.27 -0.36
CA PRO A 138 16.80 -8.32 -1.11
C PRO A 138 16.86 -8.57 -2.62
N SER A 139 16.57 -9.79 -3.08
CA SER A 139 16.55 -10.11 -4.52
C SER A 139 15.43 -9.35 -5.25
N VAL A 140 14.33 -9.03 -4.57
CA VAL A 140 13.24 -8.21 -5.11
C VAL A 140 13.72 -6.77 -5.26
N THR A 141 14.37 -6.20 -4.24
CA THR A 141 14.98 -4.86 -4.34
C THR A 141 15.98 -4.77 -5.48
N ALA A 142 16.83 -5.78 -5.68
CA ALA A 142 17.82 -5.80 -6.75
C ALA A 142 17.20 -5.70 -8.15
N LYS A 143 16.05 -6.36 -8.38
CA LYS A 143 15.29 -6.28 -9.64
C LYS A 143 14.65 -4.91 -9.87
N LEU A 144 14.28 -4.21 -8.79
CA LEU A 144 13.65 -2.89 -8.82
C LEU A 144 14.64 -1.74 -9.05
N GLY A 145 15.94 -2.01 -9.08
CA GLY A 145 17.01 -1.03 -9.35
C GLY A 145 16.99 -0.41 -10.76
N ASN A 146 15.87 -0.45 -11.47
CA ASN A 146 15.72 0.14 -12.79
C ASN A 146 15.24 1.61 -12.71
N ARG A 147 15.64 2.43 -13.71
CA ARG A 147 15.28 3.85 -13.77
C ARG A 147 13.76 4.10 -13.94
N ALA A 148 12.99 3.10 -14.37
CA ALA A 148 11.57 3.25 -14.65
C ALA A 148 10.75 3.39 -13.35
N THR A 149 10.92 2.46 -12.40
CA THR A 149 10.23 2.50 -11.10
C THR A 149 10.53 3.79 -10.33
N TRP A 150 11.76 4.30 -10.42
CA TRP A 150 12.12 5.58 -9.81
C TRP A 150 11.39 6.77 -10.46
N ARG A 151 11.30 6.81 -11.79
CA ARG A 151 10.59 7.87 -12.51
C ARG A 151 9.09 7.85 -12.20
N GLU A 152 8.49 6.67 -12.23
CA GLU A 152 7.07 6.49 -11.92
C GLU A 152 6.74 6.90 -10.49
N SER A 153 7.55 6.45 -9.51
CA SER A 153 7.32 6.82 -8.11
C SER A 153 7.53 8.31 -7.86
N SER A 154 8.48 8.95 -8.55
CA SER A 154 8.69 10.40 -8.47
C SER A 154 7.52 11.18 -9.07
N LEU A 155 6.96 10.72 -10.20
CA LEU A 155 5.77 11.33 -10.79
C LEU A 155 4.56 11.18 -9.86
N LEU A 156 4.34 9.99 -9.32
CA LEU A 156 3.26 9.73 -8.38
C LEU A 156 3.41 10.54 -7.09
N ALA A 157 4.63 10.68 -6.56
CA ALA A 157 4.90 11.52 -5.39
C ALA A 157 4.55 13.00 -5.64
N ARG A 158 4.83 13.53 -6.83
CA ARG A 158 4.40 14.88 -7.22
C ARG A 158 2.88 15.01 -7.23
N ILE A 159 2.17 14.04 -7.79
CA ILE A 159 0.69 14.02 -7.79
C ILE A 159 0.19 13.99 -6.34
N MET A 160 0.74 13.13 -5.48
CA MET A 160 0.39 13.06 -4.05
C MET A 160 0.58 14.39 -3.33
N LEU A 161 1.72 15.08 -3.55
CA LEU A 161 1.98 16.40 -2.97
C LEU A 161 0.99 17.46 -3.47
N MET A 162 0.67 17.46 -4.76
CA MET A 162 -0.34 18.35 -5.32
C MET A 162 -1.73 18.09 -4.70
N SER A 163 -2.10 16.81 -4.55
CA SER A 163 -3.37 16.43 -3.94
C SER A 163 -3.45 16.78 -2.45
N LYS A 164 -2.34 16.69 -1.70
CA LYS A 164 -2.25 17.08 -0.27
C LYS A 164 -2.46 18.59 -0.05
N ASN A 165 -2.02 19.42 -1.01
CA ASN A 165 -2.09 20.88 -0.91
C ASN A 165 -3.38 21.49 -1.46
N ARG A 166 -4.25 20.72 -2.11
CA ARG A 166 -5.54 21.21 -2.59
C ARG A 166 -6.51 21.39 -1.42
N LYS A 167 -6.90 22.64 -1.14
CA LYS A 167 -8.03 22.92 -0.25
C LYS A 167 -9.28 22.25 -0.81
N PRO A 168 -10.13 21.62 0.04
CA PRO A 168 -11.43 21.16 -0.42
C PRO A 168 -12.18 22.38 -0.99
N GLN A 169 -12.59 22.31 -2.25
CA GLN A 169 -13.53 23.29 -2.78
C GLN A 169 -14.83 23.10 -1.99
N GLY A 170 -15.19 24.11 -1.20
CA GLY A 170 -16.41 24.10 -0.40
C GLY A 170 -17.60 23.81 -1.31
N LYS A 171 -18.39 22.81 -0.94
CA LYS A 171 -19.78 22.65 -1.38
C LYS A 171 -20.67 23.22 -0.29
#